data_AF-A0A6A3IG20-F1
#
_entry.id   AF-A0A6A3IG20-F1
#
_cell.length_a   1.000
_cell.length_b   1.000
_cell.length_c   1.000
_cell.angle_alpha   90.00
_cell.angle_beta   90.00
_cell.angle_gamma   90.00
#
_symmetry.space_group_name_H-M   'P 1'
#
loop_
_entity.id
_entity.type
_entity.pdbx_description
1 polymer ?
#
loop_
_entity_poly.entity_id
_entity_poly.type
_entity_poly.pdbx_seq_one_letter_code
_entity_poly.pdbx_strand_id
1 'polypeptide(L)'
;MSKQATRSTRRVKPAKKNGSKRKDDKQLYLTYSIVVRHADKKKGNEEEIVTKKMPKFIDGGPKDFLEWVYHFKQLTATKHWSAEDKFLNTSLLLEGDLRDAFEYESITDGDVRMEDEFWHALHAASKVVLPVDYSENLQEELWEIKKSRAESLADCSKRFRALARMEKTLTGLSENSAMGEDALCRLFKRGLSFEWQNK
;
A
#
# COMPACT_ATOMS: atom_id res chain seq x y z
N MET A 1 34.13 5.49 65.81
CA MET A 1 34.98 4.88 64.77
C MET A 1 34.11 3.94 63.94
N SER A 2 33.60 4.44 62.81
CA SER A 2 32.71 3.72 61.89
C SER A 2 33.45 2.68 61.08
N LYS A 3 32.92 1.46 60.98
CA LYS A 3 33.31 0.46 59.97
C LYS A 3 32.12 0.21 59.06
N GLN A 4 32.27 0.63 57.80
CA GLN A 4 31.29 0.56 56.72
C GLN A 4 31.01 -0.89 56.30
N ALA A 5 29.73 -1.20 56.09
CA ALA A 5 29.25 -2.39 55.41
C ALA A 5 29.25 -2.15 53.89
N THR A 6 30.06 -2.89 53.14
CA THR A 6 30.02 -2.90 51.67
C THR A 6 29.22 -4.11 51.17
N ARG A 7 27.95 -3.85 50.84
CA ARG A 7 27.04 -4.75 50.15
C ARG A 7 27.46 -4.82 48.67
N SER A 8 28.03 -5.95 48.25
CA SER A 8 28.42 -6.20 46.86
C SER A 8 27.19 -6.51 46.01
N THR A 9 26.71 -5.52 45.24
CA THR A 9 25.66 -5.68 44.24
C THR A 9 26.26 -6.27 42.96
N ARG A 10 26.01 -7.55 42.73
CA ARG A 10 26.38 -8.26 41.49
C ARG A 10 25.55 -7.69 40.33
N ARG A 11 26.17 -6.82 39.52
CA ARG A 11 25.57 -6.19 38.34
C ARG A 11 25.33 -7.27 37.27
N VAL A 12 24.09 -7.72 37.12
CA VAL A 12 23.68 -8.59 36.01
C VAL A 12 23.76 -7.76 34.73
N LYS A 13 24.67 -8.14 33.82
CA LYS A 13 24.75 -7.54 32.47
C LYS A 13 23.51 -7.97 31.68
N PRO A 14 22.78 -7.06 31.02
CA PRO A 14 21.67 -7.46 30.16
C PRO A 14 22.21 -8.21 28.94
N ALA A 15 21.58 -9.34 28.63
CA ALA A 15 21.87 -10.14 27.46
C ALA A 15 21.72 -9.28 26.19
N LYS A 16 22.73 -9.35 25.32
CA LYS A 16 22.67 -8.78 23.97
C LYS A 16 21.43 -9.36 23.27
N LYS A 17 20.48 -8.50 22.91
CA LYS A 17 19.45 -8.80 21.91
C LYS A 17 20.19 -9.22 20.64
N ASN A 18 20.16 -10.52 20.35
CA ASN A 18 20.64 -11.04 19.08
C ASN A 18 19.87 -10.35 17.97
N GLY A 19 20.62 -9.78 17.03
CA GLY A 19 20.08 -9.03 15.91
C GLY A 19 19.05 -9.86 15.16
N SER A 20 17.90 -9.22 14.92
CA SER A 20 16.99 -9.62 13.85
C SER A 20 17.83 -9.90 12.60
N LYS A 21 17.88 -11.17 12.19
CA LYS A 21 18.34 -11.55 10.85
C LYS A 21 17.52 -10.69 9.90
N ARG A 22 18.19 -9.83 9.13
CA ARG A 22 17.59 -9.20 7.95
C ARG A 22 16.94 -10.34 7.16
N LYS A 23 15.60 -10.40 7.12
CA LYS A 23 14.88 -11.24 6.18
C LYS A 23 15.49 -10.93 4.81
N ASP A 24 15.95 -11.95 4.09
CA ASP A 24 16.60 -11.78 2.79
C ASP A 24 15.77 -10.84 1.91
N ASP A 25 16.37 -9.78 1.39
CA ASP A 25 15.70 -8.79 0.50
C ASP A 25 15.02 -9.46 -0.72
N LYS A 26 15.39 -10.70 -1.04
CA LYS A 26 14.80 -11.55 -2.09
C LYS A 26 13.42 -12.10 -1.75
N GLN A 27 13.02 -12.17 -0.47
CA GLN A 27 11.70 -12.67 -0.07
C GLN A 27 10.62 -11.58 -0.06
N LEU A 28 11.00 -10.31 -0.12
CA LEU A 28 10.09 -9.17 0.03
C LEU A 28 9.43 -8.70 -1.27
N TYR A 29 9.89 -9.16 -2.44
CA TYR A 29 9.42 -8.68 -3.73
C TYR A 29 9.28 -9.81 -4.74
N LEU A 30 8.28 -9.70 -5.63
CA LEU A 30 8.23 -10.43 -6.89
C LEU A 30 8.66 -9.50 -8.04
N THR A 31 9.43 -10.04 -8.99
CA THR A 31 9.90 -9.28 -10.16
C THR A 31 9.18 -9.74 -11.41
N TYR A 32 8.63 -8.80 -12.16
CA TYR A 32 7.84 -9.02 -13.34
C TYR A 32 8.51 -8.40 -14.58
N SER A 33 8.72 -9.19 -15.62
CA SER A 33 9.24 -8.72 -16.91
C SER A 33 8.09 -8.26 -17.82
N ILE A 34 8.13 -7.01 -18.28
CA ILE A 34 7.11 -6.39 -19.13
C ILE A 34 7.73 -6.15 -20.50
N VAL A 35 7.13 -6.71 -21.55
CA VAL A 35 7.55 -6.42 -22.93
C VAL A 35 6.97 -5.06 -23.32
N VAL A 36 7.84 -4.09 -23.57
CA VAL A 36 7.46 -2.72 -23.97
C VAL A 36 7.54 -2.56 -25.48
N ARG A 37 8.41 -3.33 -26.14
CA ARG A 37 8.52 -3.38 -27.60
C ARG A 37 8.78 -4.80 -28.03
N HIS A 38 7.92 -5.34 -28.87
CA HIS A 38 8.15 -6.64 -29.48
C HIS A 38 9.32 -6.58 -30.47
N ALA A 39 10.11 -7.65 -30.51
CA ALA A 39 11.13 -7.80 -31.52
C ALA A 39 10.48 -7.79 -32.92
N ASP A 40 11.08 -7.04 -33.84
CA ASP A 40 10.70 -7.04 -35.24
C ASP A 40 11.90 -7.48 -36.07
N LYS A 41 11.86 -8.77 -36.46
CA LYS A 41 12.91 -9.40 -37.28
C LYS A 41 13.09 -8.73 -38.63
N LYS A 42 12.04 -8.10 -39.19
CA LYS A 42 12.12 -7.40 -40.49
C LYS A 42 12.80 -6.04 -40.37
N LYS A 43 12.69 -5.40 -39.21
CA LYS A 43 13.31 -4.09 -38.92
C LYS A 43 14.62 -4.20 -38.14
N GLY A 44 15.05 -5.41 -37.76
CA GLY A 44 16.25 -5.64 -36.96
C GLY A 44 16.13 -5.15 -35.51
N ASN A 45 14.91 -4.96 -35.00
CA ASN A 45 14.67 -4.46 -33.65
C ASN A 45 14.65 -5.63 -32.65
N GLU A 46 15.40 -5.49 -31.56
CA GLU A 46 15.35 -6.41 -30.42
C GLU A 46 14.13 -6.15 -29.53
N GLU A 47 13.77 -7.14 -28.73
CA GLU A 47 12.70 -7.02 -27.74
C GLU A 47 13.15 -6.12 -26.58
N GLU A 48 12.35 -5.10 -26.28
CA GLU A 48 12.61 -4.21 -25.15
C GLU A 48 11.80 -4.68 -23.95
N ILE A 49 12.50 -5.16 -22.92
CA ILE A 49 11.89 -5.67 -21.69
C ILE A 49 12.25 -4.75 -20.53
N VAL A 50 11.24 -4.32 -19.78
CA VAL A 50 11.40 -3.58 -18.53
C VAL A 50 10.99 -4.47 -17.35
N THR A 51 11.78 -4.46 -16.28
CA THR A 51 11.45 -5.19 -15.06
C THR A 51 10.74 -4.28 -14.05
N LYS A 52 9.60 -4.73 -13.52
CA LYS A 52 8.89 -4.08 -12.43
C LYS A 52 8.92 -4.95 -11.18
N LYS A 53 9.36 -4.40 -10.06
CA LYS A 53 9.29 -5.06 -8.74
C LYS A 53 7.97 -4.72 -8.08
N MET A 54 7.31 -5.73 -7.53
CA MET A 54 6.11 -5.59 -6.71
C MET A 54 6.43 -6.10 -5.31
N PRO A 55 6.28 -5.29 -4.24
CA PRO A 55 6.45 -5.77 -2.89
C PRO A 55 5.37 -6.80 -2.55
N LYS A 56 5.74 -7.80 -1.77
CA LYS A 56 4.76 -8.58 -1.03
C LYS A 56 4.15 -7.71 0.07
N PHE A 57 2.89 -7.95 0.37
CA PHE A 57 2.24 -7.35 1.53
C PHE A 57 2.43 -8.26 2.74
N ILE A 58 3.18 -7.79 3.73
CA ILE A 58 3.56 -8.55 4.93
C ILE A 58 3.32 -7.66 6.15
N ASP A 59 2.31 -7.99 6.96
CA ASP A 59 2.00 -7.35 8.25
C ASP A 59 1.94 -5.81 8.22
N GLY A 60 1.41 -5.22 7.14
CA GLY A 60 1.27 -3.77 6.96
C GLY A 60 -0.02 -3.21 7.56
N GLY A 61 -0.05 -1.89 7.80
CA GLY A 61 -1.26 -1.20 8.24
C GLY A 61 -2.18 -0.81 7.07
N PRO A 62 -3.34 -0.19 7.37
CA PRO A 62 -4.30 0.26 6.36
C PRO A 62 -3.70 1.08 5.21
N LYS A 63 -2.82 2.05 5.51
CA LYS A 63 -2.18 2.90 4.51
C LYS A 63 -1.21 2.13 3.62
N ASP A 64 -0.45 1.21 4.22
CA ASP A 64 0.49 0.37 3.48
C ASP A 64 -0.28 -0.53 2.51
N PHE A 65 -1.43 -1.05 2.95
CA PHE A 65 -2.29 -1.87 2.10
C PHE A 65 -2.88 -1.07 0.94
N LEU A 66 -3.38 0.14 1.17
CA LEU A 66 -3.91 0.98 0.09
C LEU A 66 -2.83 1.40 -0.91
N GLU A 67 -1.62 1.72 -0.45
CA GLU A 67 -0.50 1.99 -1.36
C GLU A 67 -0.10 0.72 -2.15
N TRP A 68 -0.13 -0.45 -1.50
CA TRP A 68 0.08 -1.73 -2.16
C TRP A 68 -0.98 -2.00 -3.25
N VAL A 69 -2.27 -1.83 -2.95
CA VAL A 69 -3.38 -1.99 -3.91
C VAL A 69 -3.23 -1.02 -5.07
N TYR A 70 -2.83 0.23 -4.80
CA TYR A 70 -2.57 1.22 -5.85
C TYR A 70 -1.48 0.73 -6.83
N HIS A 71 -0.35 0.25 -6.32
CA HIS A 71 0.73 -0.28 -7.16
C HIS A 71 0.35 -1.57 -7.87
N PHE A 72 -0.45 -2.42 -7.22
CA PHE A 72 -0.98 -3.64 -7.81
C PHE A 72 -1.86 -3.30 -9.01
N LYS A 73 -2.83 -2.39 -8.88
CA LYS A 73 -3.68 -1.90 -9.98
C LYS A 73 -2.86 -1.38 -11.17
N GLN A 74 -1.79 -0.64 -10.90
CA GLN A 74 -0.89 -0.18 -11.97
C GLN A 74 -0.17 -1.35 -12.66
N LEU A 75 0.29 -2.33 -11.89
CA LEU A 75 0.96 -3.52 -12.43
C LEU A 75 0.01 -4.34 -13.29
N THR A 76 -1.20 -4.62 -12.81
CA THR A 76 -2.18 -5.43 -13.54
C THR A 76 -2.58 -4.77 -14.87
N ALA A 77 -2.78 -3.45 -14.87
CA ALA A 77 -3.06 -2.67 -16.07
C ALA A 77 -1.88 -2.70 -17.06
N THR A 78 -0.65 -2.59 -16.58
CA THR A 78 0.55 -2.60 -17.45
C THR A 78 0.82 -3.99 -18.04
N LYS A 79 0.49 -5.05 -17.30
CA LYS A 79 0.71 -6.44 -17.70
C LYS A 79 -0.45 -7.04 -18.49
N HIS A 80 -1.60 -6.37 -18.54
CA HIS A 80 -2.83 -6.91 -19.10
C HIS A 80 -3.24 -8.26 -18.50
N TRP A 81 -3.11 -8.40 -17.17
CA TRP A 81 -3.46 -9.63 -16.47
C TRP A 81 -4.96 -9.96 -16.59
N SER A 82 -5.25 -11.22 -16.85
CA SER A 82 -6.60 -11.78 -16.74
C SER A 82 -7.05 -11.86 -15.27
N ALA A 83 -8.29 -12.26 -15.03
CA ALA A 83 -8.77 -12.53 -13.67
C ALA A 83 -7.95 -13.65 -13.00
N GLU A 84 -7.66 -14.74 -13.73
CA GLU A 84 -6.86 -15.85 -13.22
C GLU A 84 -5.44 -15.41 -12.85
N ASP A 85 -4.80 -14.60 -13.70
CA ASP A 85 -3.49 -14.03 -13.38
C ASP A 85 -3.54 -13.20 -12.11
N LYS A 86 -4.62 -12.42 -11.89
CA LYS A 86 -4.79 -11.60 -10.68
C LYS A 86 -4.96 -12.45 -9.43
N PHE A 87 -5.77 -13.50 -9.47
CA PHE A 87 -5.93 -14.44 -8.35
C PHE A 87 -4.60 -15.12 -8.01
N LEU A 88 -3.91 -15.67 -9.01
CA LEU A 88 -2.64 -16.36 -8.83
C LEU A 88 -1.58 -15.41 -8.24
N ASN A 89 -1.39 -14.23 -8.84
CA ASN A 89 -0.36 -13.31 -8.41
C ASN A 89 -0.66 -12.69 -7.04
N THR A 90 -1.93 -12.42 -6.73
CA THR A 90 -2.33 -11.94 -5.39
C THR A 90 -2.00 -12.98 -4.33
N SER A 91 -2.30 -14.25 -4.56
CA SER A 91 -1.96 -15.35 -3.62
C SER A 91 -0.45 -15.48 -3.35
N LEU A 92 0.39 -15.12 -4.32
CA LEU A 92 1.86 -15.09 -4.18
C LEU A 92 2.39 -13.83 -3.50
N LEU A 93 1.66 -12.71 -3.61
CA LEU A 93 2.08 -11.40 -3.10
C LEU A 93 1.56 -11.11 -1.69
N LEU A 94 0.51 -11.78 -1.23
CA LEU A 94 0.00 -11.64 0.13
C LEU A 94 0.67 -12.66 1.06
N GLU A 95 0.84 -12.31 2.33
CA GLU A 95 1.26 -13.22 3.40
C GLU A 95 0.39 -13.03 4.66
N GLY A 96 0.43 -14.01 5.57
CA GLY A 96 -0.28 -13.97 6.86
C GLY A 96 -1.80 -13.98 6.72
N ASP A 97 -2.48 -13.40 7.71
CA ASP A 97 -3.95 -13.43 7.84
C ASP A 97 -4.67 -12.88 6.60
N LEU A 98 -4.08 -11.88 5.92
CA LEU A 98 -4.66 -11.33 4.70
C LEU A 98 -4.62 -12.32 3.54
N ARG A 99 -3.56 -13.13 3.43
CA ARG A 99 -3.49 -14.20 2.42
C ARG A 99 -4.54 -15.27 2.72
N ASP A 100 -4.63 -15.70 3.97
CA ASP A 100 -5.57 -16.75 4.37
C ASP A 100 -7.03 -16.30 4.14
N ALA A 101 -7.34 -15.05 4.48
CA ALA A 101 -8.63 -14.44 4.17
C ALA A 101 -8.88 -14.36 2.65
N PHE A 102 -7.87 -13.96 1.86
CA PHE A 102 -8.02 -13.91 0.40
C PHE A 102 -8.25 -15.29 -0.23
N GLU A 103 -7.53 -16.32 0.21
CA GLU A 103 -7.74 -17.69 -0.28
C GLU A 103 -9.15 -18.20 0.05
N TYR A 104 -9.68 -17.88 1.24
CA TYR A 104 -11.05 -18.22 1.62
C TYR A 104 -12.09 -17.50 0.76
N GLU A 105 -11.98 -16.17 0.62
CA GLU A 105 -12.91 -15.34 -0.17
C GLU A 105 -12.80 -15.62 -1.68
N SER A 106 -11.69 -16.22 -2.12
CA SER A 106 -11.48 -16.62 -3.51
C SER A 106 -12.12 -17.97 -3.84
N ILE A 107 -12.76 -18.68 -2.91
CA ILE A 107 -13.44 -19.96 -3.25
C ILE A 107 -14.74 -19.63 -3.98
N THR A 108 -14.87 -20.11 -5.23
CA THR A 108 -16.06 -19.91 -6.07
C THR A 108 -16.52 -21.23 -6.67
N ASP A 109 -17.83 -21.40 -6.85
CA ASP A 109 -18.42 -22.60 -7.46
C ASP A 109 -18.30 -22.64 -9.01
N GLY A 110 -17.90 -21.53 -9.64
CA GLY A 110 -17.75 -21.39 -11.08
C GLY A 110 -16.38 -21.83 -11.61
N ASP A 111 -16.37 -22.41 -12.82
CA ASP A 111 -15.15 -22.84 -13.53
C ASP A 111 -14.34 -21.68 -14.12
N VAL A 112 -14.96 -20.51 -14.34
CA VAL A 112 -14.35 -19.34 -14.99
C VAL A 112 -14.29 -18.19 -14.00
N ARG A 113 -13.12 -17.57 -13.83
CA ARG A 113 -12.91 -16.44 -12.93
C ARG A 113 -13.25 -15.13 -13.62
N MET A 114 -14.03 -14.28 -12.96
CA MET A 114 -14.38 -12.95 -13.47
C MET A 114 -13.58 -11.84 -12.78
N GLU A 115 -13.44 -10.71 -13.47
CA GLU A 115 -12.77 -9.51 -12.94
C GLU A 115 -13.45 -8.98 -11.67
N ASP A 116 -14.78 -8.94 -11.68
CA ASP A 116 -15.56 -8.42 -10.56
C ASP A 116 -15.47 -9.36 -9.33
N GLU A 117 -15.38 -10.68 -9.55
CA GLU A 117 -15.15 -11.65 -8.49
C GLU A 117 -13.79 -11.43 -7.82
N PHE A 118 -12.75 -11.11 -8.61
CA PHE A 118 -11.43 -10.82 -8.07
C PHE A 118 -11.46 -9.60 -7.14
N TRP A 119 -12.05 -8.48 -7.59
CA TRP A 119 -12.11 -7.28 -6.76
C TRP A 119 -13.01 -7.47 -5.54
N HIS A 120 -14.09 -8.24 -5.67
CA HIS A 120 -14.94 -8.60 -4.55
C HIS A 120 -14.19 -9.42 -3.50
N ALA A 121 -13.48 -10.48 -3.90
CA ALA A 121 -12.69 -11.32 -3.01
C ALA A 121 -11.58 -10.51 -2.31
N LEU A 122 -10.87 -9.65 -3.06
CA LEU A 122 -9.82 -8.79 -2.47
C LEU A 122 -10.41 -7.78 -1.47
N HIS A 123 -11.56 -7.18 -1.79
CA HIS A 123 -12.24 -6.27 -0.87
C HIS A 123 -12.74 -6.98 0.39
N ALA A 124 -13.37 -8.16 0.25
CA ALA A 124 -13.83 -8.96 1.38
C ALA A 124 -12.67 -9.34 2.30
N ALA A 125 -11.57 -9.86 1.75
CA ALA A 125 -10.37 -10.21 2.49
C ALA A 125 -9.71 -9.00 3.15
N SER A 126 -9.74 -7.82 2.49
CA SER A 126 -9.09 -6.62 3.00
C SER A 126 -9.60 -6.17 4.37
N LYS A 127 -10.79 -6.61 4.80
CA LYS A 127 -11.39 -6.27 6.11
C LYS A 127 -10.54 -6.72 7.31
N VAL A 128 -9.63 -7.68 7.13
CA VAL A 128 -8.69 -8.08 8.20
C VAL A 128 -7.59 -7.04 8.43
N VAL A 129 -7.37 -6.13 7.48
CA VAL A 129 -6.38 -5.04 7.55
C VAL A 129 -7.03 -3.66 7.56
N LEU A 130 -8.13 -3.48 6.82
CA LEU A 130 -8.89 -2.24 6.68
C LEU A 130 -10.11 -2.27 7.62
N PRO A 131 -10.12 -1.44 8.69
CA PRO A 131 -11.33 -1.22 9.47
C PRO A 131 -12.50 -0.77 8.58
N VAL A 132 -13.73 -1.17 8.96
CA VAL A 132 -14.95 -0.88 8.18
C VAL A 132 -15.18 0.62 7.98
N ASP A 133 -14.78 1.43 8.95
CA ASP A 133 -14.89 2.89 8.99
C ASP A 133 -13.61 3.61 8.50
N TYR A 134 -12.65 2.88 7.89
CA TYR A 134 -11.37 3.48 7.51
C TYR A 134 -11.50 4.62 6.48
N SER A 135 -12.58 4.61 5.68
CA SER A 135 -12.89 5.75 4.81
C SER A 135 -13.03 7.03 5.62
N GLU A 136 -13.77 7.02 6.73
CA GLU A 136 -14.01 8.19 7.58
C GLU A 136 -12.70 8.75 8.14
N ASN A 137 -11.81 7.87 8.60
CA ASN A 137 -10.46 8.23 9.04
C ASN A 137 -9.67 8.95 7.94
N LEU A 138 -9.71 8.46 6.69
CA LEU A 138 -9.06 9.14 5.57
C LEU A 138 -9.69 10.51 5.27
N GLN A 139 -11.01 10.64 5.37
CA GLN A 139 -11.70 11.91 5.15
C GLN A 139 -11.33 12.93 6.25
N GLU A 140 -11.23 12.48 7.49
CA GLU A 140 -10.77 13.30 8.62
C GLU A 140 -9.32 13.75 8.42
N GLU A 141 -8.41 12.84 8.06
CA GLU A 141 -7.02 13.22 7.77
C GLU A 141 -6.91 14.23 6.60
N LEU A 142 -7.73 14.05 5.55
CA LEU A 142 -7.84 15.00 4.44
C LEU A 142 -8.41 16.35 4.88
N TRP A 143 -9.28 16.37 5.87
CA TRP A 143 -9.85 17.60 6.44
C TRP A 143 -8.86 18.34 7.36
N GLU A 144 -8.09 17.59 8.14
CA GLU A 144 -7.13 18.11 9.10
C GLU A 144 -5.85 18.61 8.45
N ILE A 145 -5.60 18.24 7.20
CA ILE A 145 -4.39 18.62 6.50
C ILE A 145 -4.24 20.14 6.43
N LYS A 146 -3.19 20.63 7.07
CA LYS A 146 -2.81 22.03 7.06
C LYS A 146 -1.35 22.15 6.71
N LYS A 147 -1.02 23.15 5.91
CA LYS A 147 0.36 23.53 5.64
C LYS A 147 0.92 24.19 6.89
N SER A 148 1.95 23.61 7.51
CA SER A 148 2.61 24.28 8.63
C SER A 148 3.43 25.48 8.13
N ARG A 149 3.75 26.44 9.01
CA ARG A 149 4.57 27.62 8.61
C ARG A 149 5.95 27.23 8.09
N ALA A 150 6.57 26.20 8.68
CA ALA A 150 7.90 25.71 8.32
C ALA A 150 7.91 24.81 7.07
N GLU A 151 6.75 24.34 6.61
CA GLU A 151 6.63 23.43 5.49
C GLU A 151 6.47 24.17 4.15
N SER A 152 7.04 23.60 3.09
CA SER A 152 6.83 24.10 1.72
C SER A 152 5.42 23.75 1.20
N LEU A 153 4.93 24.52 0.22
CA LEU A 153 3.68 24.18 -0.46
C LEU A 153 3.77 22.82 -1.17
N ALA A 154 4.95 22.49 -1.71
CA ALA A 154 5.18 21.24 -2.42
C ALA A 154 5.05 20.01 -1.50
N ASP A 155 5.58 20.09 -0.29
CA ASP A 155 5.49 19.01 0.70
C ASP A 155 4.05 18.82 1.18
N CYS A 156 3.34 19.93 1.47
CA CYS A 156 1.92 19.87 1.84
C CYS A 156 1.08 19.28 0.70
N SER A 157 1.32 19.70 -0.55
CA SER A 157 0.68 19.14 -1.74
C SER A 157 0.98 17.65 -1.91
N LYS A 158 2.21 17.22 -1.63
CA LYS A 158 2.61 15.81 -1.70
C LYS A 158 1.83 14.97 -0.68
N ARG A 159 1.72 15.45 0.57
CA ARG A 159 0.92 14.79 1.61
C ARG A 159 -0.56 14.71 1.23
N PHE A 160 -1.13 15.82 0.74
CA PHE A 160 -2.52 15.87 0.30
C PHE A 160 -2.79 14.87 -0.83
N ARG A 161 -1.95 14.85 -1.85
CA ARG A 161 -2.10 13.94 -2.99
C ARG A 161 -1.93 12.48 -2.61
N ALA A 162 -1.10 12.17 -1.61
CA ALA A 162 -0.99 10.80 -1.08
C ALA A 162 -2.31 10.35 -0.43
N LEU A 163 -2.89 11.18 0.43
CA LEU A 163 -4.18 10.88 1.08
C LEU A 163 -5.33 10.78 0.06
N ALA A 164 -5.42 11.73 -0.88
CA ALA A 164 -6.44 11.71 -1.93
C ALA A 164 -6.33 10.46 -2.82
N ARG A 165 -5.11 9.99 -3.08
CA ARG A 165 -4.88 8.73 -3.80
C ARG A 165 -5.33 7.52 -2.98
N MET A 166 -5.05 7.48 -1.68
CA MET A 166 -5.51 6.41 -0.80
C MET A 166 -7.03 6.35 -0.75
N GLU A 167 -7.70 7.50 -0.63
CA GLU A 167 -9.17 7.62 -0.68
C GLU A 167 -9.73 7.04 -1.98
N LYS A 168 -9.21 7.48 -3.13
CA LYS A 168 -9.61 6.95 -4.45
C LYS A 168 -9.33 5.45 -4.60
N THR A 169 -8.26 4.97 -3.98
CA THR A 169 -7.89 3.54 -4.05
C THR A 169 -8.86 2.70 -3.24
N LEU A 170 -9.23 3.18 -2.04
CA LEU A 170 -10.21 2.55 -1.17
C LEU A 170 -11.59 2.50 -1.84
N THR A 171 -12.05 3.61 -2.42
CA THR A 171 -13.35 3.68 -3.11
C THR A 171 -13.40 2.89 -4.40
N GLY A 172 -12.24 2.61 -5.01
CA GLY A 172 -12.16 1.70 -6.15
C GLY A 172 -11.98 0.24 -5.73
N LEU A 173 -11.85 -0.05 -4.44
CA LEU A 173 -11.80 -1.40 -3.88
C LEU A 173 -13.16 -1.76 -3.27
N SER A 174 -13.78 -0.83 -2.55
CA SER A 174 -15.15 -0.94 -2.04
C SER A 174 -16.17 -0.37 -3.03
N GLU A 175 -17.46 -0.59 -2.77
CA GLU A 175 -18.56 -0.03 -3.57
C GLU A 175 -18.86 1.45 -3.22
N ASN A 176 -17.95 2.11 -2.49
CA ASN A 176 -18.17 3.48 -2.02
C ASN A 176 -17.90 4.50 -3.14
N SER A 177 -18.63 5.61 -3.12
CA SER A 177 -18.33 6.74 -4.01
C SER A 177 -17.07 7.46 -3.55
N ALA A 178 -16.16 7.71 -4.50
CA ALA A 178 -15.03 8.60 -4.30
C ALA A 178 -15.48 10.05 -4.03
N MET A 179 -14.67 10.81 -3.31
CA MET A 179 -14.82 12.25 -3.24
C MET A 179 -14.66 12.89 -4.62
N GLY A 180 -15.55 13.84 -4.94
CA GLY A 180 -15.43 14.64 -6.15
C GLY A 180 -14.17 15.52 -6.14
N GLU A 181 -13.60 15.75 -7.31
CA GLU A 181 -12.39 16.59 -7.47
C GLU A 181 -12.59 18.00 -6.92
N ASP A 182 -13.79 18.57 -7.06
CA ASP A 182 -14.13 19.88 -6.49
C ASP A 182 -14.07 19.89 -4.96
N ALA A 183 -14.50 18.80 -4.31
CA ALA A 183 -14.42 18.66 -2.86
C ALA A 183 -12.95 18.59 -2.41
N LEU A 184 -12.15 17.76 -3.08
CA LEU A 184 -10.71 17.66 -2.82
C LEU A 184 -10.00 19.01 -3.04
N CYS A 185 -10.34 19.75 -4.09
CA CYS A 185 -9.80 21.09 -4.33
C CYS A 185 -10.13 22.07 -3.21
N ARG A 186 -11.38 22.05 -2.70
CA ARG A 186 -11.80 22.89 -1.57
C ARG A 186 -11.06 22.52 -0.28
N LEU A 187 -10.87 21.22 -0.01
CA LEU A 187 -10.10 20.73 1.14
C LEU A 187 -8.65 21.19 1.07
N PHE A 188 -8.01 21.04 -0.09
CA PHE A 188 -6.62 21.48 -0.26
C PHE A 188 -6.47 22.99 -0.02
N LYS A 189 -7.34 23.82 -0.63
CA LYS A 189 -7.33 25.28 -0.44
C LYS A 189 -7.53 25.67 1.02
N ARG A 190 -8.48 25.04 1.73
CA ARG A 190 -8.73 25.27 3.16
C ARG A 190 -7.47 25.05 4.01
N GLY A 191 -6.64 24.07 3.67
CA GLY A 191 -5.40 23.76 4.38
C GLY A 191 -4.27 24.78 4.20
N LEU A 192 -4.40 25.72 3.26
CA LEU A 192 -3.39 26.75 2.98
C LEU A 192 -3.58 28.00 3.86
N SER A 193 -2.51 28.77 4.04
CA SER A 193 -2.60 30.10 4.67
C SER A 193 -3.44 31.06 3.81
N PHE A 194 -4.07 32.07 4.43
CA PHE A 194 -4.96 33.04 3.75
C PHE A 194 -4.33 33.66 2.50
N GLU A 195 -3.02 33.95 2.53
CA GLU A 195 -2.26 34.50 1.40
C GLU A 195 -2.25 33.62 0.13
N TRP A 196 -2.51 32.32 0.29
CA TRP A 196 -2.51 31.33 -0.78
C TRP A 196 -3.91 30.79 -1.11
N GLN A 197 -4.94 31.19 -0.38
CA GLN A 197 -6.33 30.72 -0.60
C GLN A 197 -7.01 31.43 -1.79
N ASN A 198 -6.58 32.64 -2.11
CA ASN A 198 -7.18 33.52 -3.13
C ASN A 198 -6.34 33.62 -4.43
N LYS A 199 -5.32 32.78 -4.57
CA LYS A 199 -4.56 32.61 -5.82
C LYS A 199 -5.06 31.35 -6.54
#